data_AF-X1LQG0-F1
#
_entry.id   AF-X1LQG0-F1
#
_cell.length_a   1.000
_cell.length_b   1.000
_cell.length_c   1.000
_cell.angle_alpha   90.00
_cell.angle_beta   90.00
_cell.angle_gamma   90.00
#
_symmetry.space_group_name_H-M   'P 1'
#
loop_
_entity.id
_entity.type
_entity.pdbx_description
1 polymer ?
#
loop_
_entity_poly.entity_id
_entity_poly.type
_entity_poly.pdbx_seq_one_letter_code
_entity_poly.pdbx_strand_id
1 'polypeptide(L)'
;MSVERLFLGWDAPVTAKAQEFLLPQQLSGSVDLEKELIVVPTRQAGRRLRETLALHCAKQNAALLSPHVVTPTFFLLSENEPVNVA
;
A
#
# COMPACT_ATOMS: atom_id res chain seq x y z
N MET A 1 -14.02 13.79 10.89
CA MET A 1 -12.80 12.95 10.83
C MET A 1 -11.60 13.85 11.04
N SER A 2 -10.78 13.57 12.05
CA SER A 2 -9.51 14.26 12.25
C SER A 2 -8.46 13.64 11.34
N VAL A 3 -7.69 14.47 10.65
CA VAL A 3 -6.50 14.04 9.93
C VAL A 3 -5.35 13.98 10.93
N GLU A 4 -4.73 12.81 11.06
CA GLU A 4 -3.56 12.61 11.91
C GLU A 4 -2.30 12.49 11.06
N ARG A 5 -1.21 13.12 11.50
CA ARG A 5 0.12 12.96 10.90
C ARG A 5 0.96 12.05 11.78
N LEU A 6 1.21 10.85 11.29
CA LEU A 6 2.14 9.90 11.90
C LEU A 6 3.50 10.00 11.22
N PHE A 7 4.56 10.09 12.01
CA PHE A 7 5.93 10.11 11.54
C PHE A 7 6.63 8.79 11.90
N LEU A 8 7.00 8.01 10.88
CA LEU A 8 7.54 6.65 11.05
C LEU A 8 9.06 6.57 11.32
N GLY A 9 9.75 7.71 11.38
CA GLY A 9 11.20 7.77 11.53
C GLY A 9 11.99 7.66 10.22
N TRP A 10 13.33 7.73 10.33
CA TRP A 10 14.30 7.60 9.22
C TRP A 10 15.37 6.54 9.50
N ASP A 11 15.18 5.73 10.52
CA ASP A 11 16.12 4.72 11.03
C ASP A 11 16.09 3.40 10.25
N ALA A 12 15.12 3.22 9.34
CA ALA A 12 15.02 2.07 8.45
C ALA A 12 14.44 2.47 7.08
N PRO A 13 14.53 1.60 6.05
CA PRO A 13 13.89 1.86 4.76
C PRO A 13 12.39 2.12 4.91
N VAL A 14 11.89 3.15 4.21
CA VAL A 14 10.48 3.57 4.28
C VAL A 14 9.49 2.43 3.99
N THR A 15 9.85 1.49 3.13
CA THR A 15 9.00 0.33 2.80
C THR A 15 8.86 -0.64 3.97
N ALA A 16 9.90 -0.81 4.79
CA ALA A 16 9.84 -1.62 6.00
C ALA A 16 8.95 -0.94 7.05
N LYS A 17 9.18 0.34 7.31
CA LYS A 17 8.36 1.15 8.23
C LYS A 17 6.89 1.20 7.82
N ALA A 18 6.60 1.37 6.53
CA ALA A 18 5.24 1.36 6.01
C ALA A 18 4.60 -0.03 6.15
N GLN A 19 5.36 -1.12 5.95
CA GLN A 19 4.86 -2.47 6.20
C GLN A 19 4.52 -2.70 7.67
N GLU A 20 5.37 -2.26 8.60
CA GLU A 20 5.13 -2.35 10.05
C GLU A 20 3.92 -1.51 10.49
N PHE A 21 3.69 -0.38 9.82
CA PHE A 21 2.51 0.44 10.06
C PHE A 21 1.22 -0.20 9.55
N LEU A 22 1.24 -0.81 8.36
CA LEU A 22 0.06 -1.37 7.72
C LEU A 22 -0.30 -2.77 8.23
N LEU A 23 0.69 -3.57 8.65
CA LEU A 23 0.50 -4.95 9.07
C LEU A 23 1.03 -5.15 10.49
N PRO A 24 0.32 -5.90 11.35
CA PRO A 24 0.86 -6.27 12.64
C PRO A 24 2.09 -7.19 12.47
N GLN A 25 2.98 -7.19 13.47
CA GLN A 25 4.21 -7.96 13.41
C GLN A 25 3.98 -9.47 13.31
N GLN A 26 2.91 -9.96 13.94
CA GLN A 26 2.46 -11.35 13.85
C GLN A 26 1.09 -11.40 13.16
N LEU A 27 0.98 -12.23 12.13
CA LEU A 27 -0.26 -12.44 11.40
C LEU A 27 -1.00 -13.67 11.93
N SER A 28 -2.32 -13.56 12.02
CA SER A 28 -3.22 -14.64 12.47
C SER A 28 -4.05 -15.21 11.30
N GLY A 29 -3.47 -15.23 10.10
CA GLY A 29 -4.14 -15.65 8.86
C GLY A 29 -4.07 -14.59 7.77
N SER A 30 -5.00 -14.66 6.81
CA SER A 30 -5.09 -13.71 5.70
C SER A 30 -5.29 -12.28 6.20
N VAL A 31 -4.57 -11.34 5.61
CA VAL A 31 -4.73 -9.90 5.83
C VAL A 31 -5.49 -9.31 4.66
N ASP A 32 -6.59 -8.65 4.96
CA ASP A 32 -7.42 -7.94 3.98
C ASP A 32 -7.26 -6.44 4.13
N LEU A 33 -6.88 -5.78 3.03
CA LEU A 33 -6.67 -4.33 2.94
C LEU A 33 -7.70 -3.63 2.03
N GLU A 34 -8.86 -4.26 1.78
CA GLU A 34 -9.92 -3.70 0.93
C GLU A 34 -10.38 -2.30 1.38
N LYS A 35 -10.36 -2.00 2.67
CA LYS A 35 -10.84 -0.72 3.24
C LYS A 35 -9.77 0.38 3.20
N GLU A 36 -8.55 0.04 2.83
CA GLU A 36 -7.38 0.90 2.91
C GLU A 36 -6.96 1.37 1.51
N LEU A 37 -7.12 2.67 1.25
CA LEU A 37 -6.54 3.31 0.06
C LEU A 37 -5.17 3.88 0.39
N ILE A 38 -4.12 3.26 -0.16
CA ILE A 38 -2.74 3.65 0.11
C ILE A 38 -2.20 4.49 -1.05
N VAL A 39 -1.98 5.78 -0.80
CA VAL A 39 -1.46 6.72 -1.80
C VAL A 39 0.06 6.84 -1.67
N VAL A 40 0.78 6.56 -2.77
CA VAL A 40 2.25 6.58 -2.82
C VAL A 40 2.77 7.58 -3.86
N PRO A 41 3.96 8.18 -3.67
CA PRO A 41 4.43 9.25 -4.56
C PRO A 41 4.73 8.78 -5.99
N THR A 42 5.07 7.51 -6.19
CA THR A 42 5.44 6.97 -7.50
C THR A 42 4.95 5.54 -7.70
N ARG A 43 4.81 5.11 -8.95
CA ARG A 43 4.51 3.71 -9.30
C ARG A 43 5.56 2.74 -8.74
N GLN A 44 6.84 3.14 -8.70
CA GLN A 44 7.91 2.32 -8.14
C GLN A 44 7.77 2.16 -6.63
N ALA A 45 7.44 3.24 -5.90
CA ALA A 45 7.14 3.15 -4.47
C ALA A 45 5.98 2.18 -4.21
N GLY A 46 4.92 2.25 -5.01
CA GLY A 46 3.78 1.35 -4.90
C GLY A 46 4.14 -0.11 -5.19
N ARG A 47 4.95 -0.36 -6.22
CA ARG A 47 5.46 -1.70 -6.52
C ARG A 47 6.27 -2.26 -5.34
N ARG A 48 7.21 -1.47 -4.81
CA ARG A 48 8.06 -1.89 -3.68
C ARG A 48 7.25 -2.16 -2.42
N LEU A 49 6.22 -1.36 -2.14
CA LEU A 49 5.34 -1.58 -1.00
C LEU A 49 4.56 -2.89 -1.15
N ARG A 50 3.92 -3.11 -2.31
CA ARG A 50 3.18 -4.37 -2.57
C ARG A 50 4.08 -5.60 -2.47
N GLU A 51 5.29 -5.54 -3.04
CA GLU A 51 6.30 -6.61 -2.90
C GLU A 51 6.63 -6.88 -1.43
N THR A 52 6.89 -5.82 -0.65
CA THR A 52 7.25 -5.95 0.77
C THR A 52 6.12 -6.57 1.59
N LEU A 53 4.88 -6.10 1.40
CA LEU A 53 3.70 -6.64 2.08
C LEU A 53 3.47 -8.11 1.72
N ALA A 54 3.52 -8.46 0.43
CA ALA A 54 3.31 -9.82 -0.04
C ALA A 54 4.38 -10.78 0.49
N LEU A 55 5.65 -10.38 0.48
CA LEU A 55 6.75 -11.17 1.04
C LEU A 55 6.63 -11.33 2.55
N HIS A 56 6.17 -10.31 3.27
CA HIS A 56 5.94 -10.39 4.71
C HIS A 56 4.82 -11.39 5.03
N CYS A 57 3.68 -11.32 4.34
CA CYS A 57 2.59 -12.29 4.51
C CYS A 57 3.03 -13.72 4.15
N ALA A 58 3.74 -13.89 3.03
CA ALA A 58 4.21 -15.20 2.58
C ALA A 58 5.15 -15.86 3.61
N LYS A 59 6.04 -15.09 4.24
CA LYS A 59 6.94 -15.59 5.31
C LYS A 59 6.19 -16.10 6.53
N GLN A 60 4.96 -15.67 6.76
CA GLN A 60 4.12 -16.08 7.89
C GLN A 60 3.01 -17.05 7.49
N ASN A 61 3.05 -17.63 6.29
CA ASN A 61 1.97 -18.47 5.74
C ASN A 61 0.60 -17.77 5.70
N ALA A 62 0.60 -16.45 5.49
CA ALA A 62 -0.58 -15.62 5.35
C ALA A 62 -0.76 -15.15 3.89
N ALA A 63 -2.01 -14.89 3.51
CA ALA A 63 -2.33 -14.23 2.24
C ALA A 63 -2.48 -12.72 2.44
N LEU A 64 -2.15 -11.94 1.40
CA LEU A 64 -2.46 -10.50 1.32
C LEU A 64 -3.60 -10.32 0.31
N LEU A 65 -4.70 -9.72 0.75
CA LEU A 65 -5.88 -9.47 -0.08
C LEU A 65 -6.07 -7.97 -0.32
N SER A 66 -6.50 -7.64 -1.53
CA SER A 66 -6.98 -6.31 -1.92
C SER A 66 -6.08 -5.10 -1.57
N PRO A 67 -4.73 -5.12 -1.74
CA PRO A 67 -3.91 -3.95 -1.44
C PRO A 67 -4.10 -2.84 -2.49
N HIS A 68 -5.00 -1.88 -2.22
CA HIS A 68 -5.29 -0.74 -3.09
C HIS A 68 -4.20 0.35 -3.00
N VAL A 69 -3.11 0.14 -3.76
CA VAL A 69 -1.96 1.06 -3.78
C VAL A 69 -1.93 1.89 -5.06
N VAL A 70 -2.16 3.20 -4.92
CA VAL A 70 -2.34 4.15 -6.04
C VAL A 70 -1.36 5.32 -5.97
N THR A 71 -1.18 6.04 -7.07
CA THR A 71 -0.48 7.35 -7.09
C THR A 71 -1.48 8.50 -6.98
N PRO A 72 -1.07 9.73 -6.61
CA PRO A 72 -1.98 10.88 -6.57
C PRO A 72 -2.80 11.10 -7.84
N THR A 73 -2.24 10.75 -9.01
CA THR A 73 -2.91 10.82 -10.31
C THR A 73 -4.22 10.03 -10.35
N PHE A 74 -4.39 9.00 -9.50
CA PHE A 74 -5.64 8.25 -9.39
C PHE A 74 -6.86 9.14 -9.12
N PHE A 75 -6.69 10.22 -8.34
CA PHE A 75 -7.76 11.18 -8.06
C PHE A 75 -7.96 12.23 -9.16
N LEU A 76 -7.03 12.31 -10.11
CA LEU A 76 -7.08 13.26 -11.23
C LEU A 76 -7.61 12.62 -12.51
N LEU A 77 -7.56 11.28 -12.60
CA LEU A 77 -8.16 10.53 -13.70
C LEU A 77 -9.68 10.49 -13.47
N SER A 78 -10.41 11.17 -14.35
CA SER A 78 -11.87 11.01 -14.43
C SER A 78 -12.16 9.65 -15.08
N GLU A 79 -13.10 8.88 -14.53
CA GLU A 79 -13.58 7.62 -15.12
C GLU A 79 -14.23 7.80 -16.52
N ASN A 80 -14.38 9.05 -16.99
CA ASN A 80 -15.10 9.41 -18.22
C ASN A 80 -14.21 9.79 -19.42
N GLU A 81 -12.90 9.56 -19.40
CA GLU A 81 -12.05 9.86 -20.57
C GLU A 81 -11.81 8.58 -21.40
N PRO A 82 -12.44 8.43 -22.59
CA PRO A 82 -12.17 7.28 -23.43
C PRO A 82 -10.70 7.29 -23.83
N VAL A 83 -10.00 6.19 -23.57
CA VAL A 83 -8.62 5.97 -24.05
C VAL A 83 -8.67 6.03 -25.58
N ASN A 84 -8.34 7.18 -26.14
CA ASN A 84 -8.23 7.35 -27.57
C ASN A 84 -6.87 6.76 -27.99
N VAL A 85 -6.90 5.53 -28.48
CA VAL A 85 -5.76 4.89 -29.12
C VAL A 85 -5.72 5.41 -30.55
N ALA A 86 -4.81 6.37 -30.81
CA ALA A 86 -4.42 6.79 -32.15
C ALA A 86 -3.29 5.88 -32.68
#